data_AF-A0A7S4USI8-F1
#
_entry.id   AF-A0A7S4USI8-F1
#
_cell.length_a   1.000
_cell.length_b   1.000
_cell.length_c   1.000
_cell.angle_alpha   90.00
_cell.angle_beta   90.00
_cell.angle_gamma   90.00
#
_symmetry.space_group_name_H-M   'P 1'
#
loop_
_entity.id
_entity.type
_entity.pdbx_description
1 polymer ?
#
loop_
_entity_poly.entity_id
_entity_poly.type
_entity_poly.pdbx_seq_one_letter_code
_entity_poly.pdbx_strand_id
1 'polypeptide(L)'
;MAERSEVARVPANLMRTMPYTAYVAVGSYAVVCWSRDAAWLELGLLLGEIANAVAKSLLKKVAGPKAGLLRRPEGAADSGIYPQHCPRASSSSGMPSGHSQTSAFLAIVLSHLVVRRSGEAVPWRRCAEPSETCTQPSPPRAELLALAAVLPARARGRRRPPDRAPPPSLRGAADVVLVGAAIGCLLGEAAVAWHSGGDWGPWTGLAAAVLALVATAAWLEARCQGARGGDADADADRGSDSDKSRGAGSSEASTDVGSLGSEVELQSRSALRTSLPGYAPMCTS
;
A
#
# COMPACT_ATOMS: atom_id res chain seq x y z
N MET A 1 -28.00 1.15 -20.57
CA MET A 1 -27.43 0.90 -19.22
C MET A 1 -25.89 0.83 -19.19
N ALA A 2 -25.20 0.60 -20.31
CA ALA A 2 -23.73 0.52 -20.37
C ALA A 2 -23.00 1.84 -20.07
N GLU A 3 -23.54 2.98 -20.54
CA GLU A 3 -22.88 4.29 -20.46
C GLU A 3 -22.63 4.80 -19.02
N ARG A 4 -23.57 4.56 -18.09
CA ARG A 4 -23.38 4.90 -16.67
C ARG A 4 -22.27 4.08 -16.00
N SER A 5 -22.01 2.87 -16.50
CA SER A 5 -20.93 2.02 -15.96
C SER A 5 -19.55 2.46 -16.43
N GLU A 6 -19.45 3.16 -17.57
CA GLU A 6 -18.19 3.69 -18.11
C GLU A 6 -17.79 4.98 -17.40
N VAL A 7 -18.73 5.91 -17.19
CA VAL A 7 -18.46 7.17 -16.47
C VAL A 7 -18.01 6.89 -15.03
N ALA A 8 -18.58 5.88 -14.37
CA ALA A 8 -18.15 5.45 -13.03
C ALA A 8 -16.71 4.90 -12.98
N ARG A 9 -16.14 4.48 -14.12
CA ARG A 9 -14.76 3.96 -14.21
C ARG A 9 -13.72 5.06 -14.34
N VAL A 10 -14.09 6.25 -14.81
CA VAL A 10 -13.13 7.35 -15.05
C VAL A 10 -12.43 7.78 -13.76
N PRO A 11 -13.13 8.08 -12.63
CA PRO A 11 -12.46 8.42 -11.39
C PRO A 11 -11.58 7.28 -10.86
N ALA A 12 -12.03 6.03 -10.97
CA ALA A 12 -11.26 4.87 -10.52
C ALA A 12 -9.97 4.69 -11.33
N ASN A 13 -10.02 4.91 -12.64
CA ASN A 13 -8.84 4.85 -13.51
C ASN A 13 -7.86 5.99 -13.23
N LEU A 14 -8.37 7.22 -13.00
CA LEU A 14 -7.55 8.36 -12.57
C LEU A 14 -6.85 8.09 -11.23
N MET A 15 -7.57 7.54 -10.25
CA MET A 15 -6.98 7.22 -8.95
C MET A 15 -5.92 6.12 -9.05
N ARG A 16 -6.07 5.16 -9.98
CA ARG A 16 -5.06 4.11 -10.21
C ARG A 16 -3.76 4.67 -10.80
N THR A 17 -3.84 5.66 -11.68
CA THR A 17 -2.65 6.24 -12.32
C THR A 17 -2.02 7.36 -11.52
N MET A 18 -2.67 7.86 -10.46
CA MET A 18 -2.19 9.03 -9.72
C MET A 18 -0.71 8.96 -9.31
N PRO A 19 -0.18 7.87 -8.70
CA PRO A 19 1.24 7.83 -8.34
C PRO A 19 2.16 7.98 -9.55
N TYR A 20 1.84 7.28 -10.65
CA TYR A 20 2.60 7.37 -11.89
C TYR A 20 2.54 8.76 -12.51
N THR A 21 1.35 9.36 -12.56
CA THR A 21 1.18 10.74 -13.02
C THR A 21 2.04 11.69 -12.18
N ALA A 22 2.15 11.47 -10.88
CA ALA A 22 3.01 12.27 -10.02
C ALA A 22 4.49 12.10 -10.36
N TYR A 23 5.02 10.88 -10.47
CA TYR A 23 6.41 10.63 -10.87
C TYR A 23 6.74 11.26 -12.22
N VAL A 24 5.92 11.00 -13.24
CA VAL A 24 6.18 11.52 -14.58
C VAL A 24 6.09 13.04 -14.59
N ALA A 25 5.09 13.63 -13.93
CA ALA A 25 4.94 15.09 -13.88
C ALA A 25 6.10 15.75 -13.12
N VAL A 26 6.48 15.24 -11.95
CA VAL A 26 7.54 15.81 -11.12
C VAL A 26 8.90 15.61 -11.79
N GLY A 27 9.21 14.40 -12.25
CA GLY A 27 10.45 14.09 -12.96
C GLY A 27 10.61 14.88 -14.27
N SER A 28 9.56 14.95 -15.10
CA SER A 28 9.62 15.73 -16.34
C SER A 28 9.81 17.22 -16.05
N TYR A 29 9.11 17.78 -15.05
CA TYR A 29 9.29 19.16 -14.64
C TYR A 29 10.71 19.41 -14.09
N ALA A 30 11.27 18.50 -13.30
CA ALA A 30 12.62 18.61 -12.79
C ALA A 30 13.66 18.70 -13.91
N VAL A 31 13.52 17.89 -14.96
CA VAL A 31 14.42 17.87 -16.12
C VAL A 31 14.22 19.10 -17.00
N VAL A 32 12.98 19.38 -17.42
CA VAL A 32 12.66 20.44 -18.38
C VAL A 32 12.95 21.83 -17.80
N CYS A 33 12.57 22.05 -16.54
CA CYS A 33 12.75 23.35 -15.88
C CYS A 33 14.04 23.43 -15.05
N TRP A 34 14.89 22.40 -15.08
CA TRP A 34 16.10 22.29 -14.26
C TRP A 34 15.84 22.62 -12.76
N SER A 35 14.71 22.13 -12.25
CA SER A 35 14.23 22.52 -10.92
C SER A 35 14.79 21.60 -9.85
N ARG A 36 15.67 22.14 -9.00
CA ARG A 36 16.25 21.42 -7.85
C ARG A 36 15.18 20.96 -6.85
N ASP A 37 14.17 21.78 -6.59
CA ASP A 37 13.08 21.42 -5.67
C ASP A 37 12.24 20.26 -6.19
N ALA A 38 11.95 20.24 -7.50
CA ALA A 38 11.26 19.13 -8.12
C ALA A 38 12.12 17.86 -8.12
N ALA A 39 13.43 17.97 -8.32
CA ALA A 39 14.34 16.82 -8.21
C ALA A 39 14.37 16.24 -6.78
N TRP A 40 14.31 17.08 -5.75
CA TRP A 40 14.16 16.64 -4.36
C TRP A 40 12.82 15.96 -4.11
N LEU A 41 11.72 16.50 -4.67
CA LEU A 41 10.41 15.87 -4.57
C LEU A 41 10.40 14.49 -5.24
N GLU A 42 11.00 14.36 -6.42
CA GLU A 42 11.15 13.09 -7.15
C GLU A 42 11.93 12.07 -6.33
N LEU A 43 13.06 12.47 -5.74
CA LEU A 43 13.83 11.61 -4.85
C LEU A 43 13.01 11.17 -3.64
N GLY A 44 12.24 12.08 -3.04
CA GLY A 44 11.33 11.76 -1.93
C GLY A 44 10.28 10.72 -2.31
N LEU A 45 9.70 10.81 -3.52
CA LEU A 45 8.75 9.83 -4.03
C LEU A 45 9.40 8.44 -4.18
N LEU A 46 10.58 8.38 -4.81
CA LEU A 46 11.32 7.13 -5.02
C LEU A 46 11.68 6.46 -3.68
N LEU A 47 12.16 7.24 -2.70
CA LEU A 47 12.44 6.73 -1.36
C LEU A 47 11.18 6.23 -0.66
N GLY A 48 10.04 6.90 -0.85
CA GLY A 48 8.74 6.46 -0.35
C GLY A 48 8.33 5.10 -0.92
N GLU A 49 8.55 4.86 -2.21
CA GLU A 49 8.27 3.57 -2.85
C GLU A 49 9.19 2.46 -2.34
N ILE A 50 10.48 2.73 -2.21
CA ILE A 50 11.43 1.80 -1.61
C ILE A 50 10.99 1.45 -0.17
N ALA A 51 10.63 2.46 0.63
CA ALA A 51 10.17 2.26 2.00
C ALA A 51 8.89 1.39 2.05
N ASN A 52 7.95 1.62 1.14
CA ASN A 52 6.74 0.80 1.01
C ASN A 52 7.06 -0.65 0.63
N ALA A 53 7.98 -0.88 -0.32
CA ALA A 53 8.40 -2.21 -0.73
C ALA A 53 9.10 -2.98 0.41
N VAL A 54 9.97 -2.28 1.16
CA VAL A 54 10.61 -2.81 2.37
C VAL A 54 9.58 -3.15 3.43
N ALA A 55 8.65 -2.23 3.72
CA ALA A 55 7.58 -2.45 4.70
C ALA A 55 6.73 -3.69 4.37
N LYS A 56 6.30 -3.84 3.11
CA LYS A 56 5.57 -5.03 2.64
C LYS A 56 6.37 -6.31 2.84
N SER A 57 7.66 -6.26 2.56
CA SER A 57 8.56 -7.41 2.70
C SER A 57 8.75 -7.81 4.16
N LEU A 58 8.93 -6.83 5.05
CA LEU A 58 9.03 -7.06 6.50
C LEU A 58 7.73 -7.62 7.08
N LEU A 59 6.58 -7.04 6.72
CA LEU A 59 5.27 -7.52 7.17
C LEU A 59 5.02 -8.98 6.76
N LYS A 60 5.32 -9.32 5.50
CA LYS A 60 5.23 -10.70 5.00
C LYS A 60 6.13 -11.66 5.79
N LYS A 61 7.36 -11.24 6.10
CA LYS A 61 8.31 -12.04 6.89
C LYS A 61 7.83 -12.26 8.32
N VAL A 62 7.25 -11.24 8.96
CA VAL A 62 6.83 -11.30 10.37
C VAL A 62 5.52 -12.07 10.55
N ALA A 63 4.48 -11.75 9.77
CA ALA A 63 3.15 -12.34 9.96
C ALA A 63 2.94 -13.65 9.18
N GLY A 64 3.83 -13.94 8.22
CA GLY A 64 3.68 -15.04 7.28
C GLY A 64 2.79 -14.70 6.08
N PRO A 65 2.90 -15.47 4.98
CA PRO A 65 2.20 -15.18 3.73
C PRO A 65 0.67 -15.38 3.80
N LYS A 66 0.19 -16.10 4.83
CA LYS A 66 -1.23 -16.42 5.01
C LYS A 66 -1.96 -15.47 5.98
N ALA A 67 -1.28 -14.47 6.53
CA ALA A 67 -1.91 -13.56 7.49
C ALA A 67 -3.09 -12.81 6.86
N GLY A 68 -4.28 -12.96 7.45
CA GLY A 68 -5.53 -12.33 6.98
C GLY A 68 -5.40 -10.82 6.82
N LEU A 69 -4.76 -10.14 7.78
CA LEU A 69 -4.52 -8.69 7.75
C LEU A 69 -3.73 -8.20 6.52
N LEU A 70 -2.80 -9.02 6.03
CA LEU A 70 -1.93 -8.66 4.90
C LEU A 70 -2.55 -9.02 3.55
N ARG A 71 -3.61 -9.85 3.58
CA ARG A 71 -4.27 -10.33 2.38
C ARG A 71 -5.03 -9.18 1.73
N ARG A 72 -4.80 -9.01 0.44
CA ARG A 72 -5.53 -8.02 -0.36
C ARG A 72 -7.01 -8.45 -0.43
N PRO A 73 -7.97 -7.53 -0.39
CA PRO A 73 -9.38 -7.88 -0.60
C PRO A 73 -9.56 -8.60 -1.93
N GLU A 74 -10.46 -9.59 -1.96
CA GLU A 74 -10.75 -10.37 -3.17
C GLU A 74 -11.24 -9.46 -4.30
N GLY A 75 -10.73 -9.68 -5.51
CA GLY A 75 -11.03 -8.82 -6.66
C GLY A 75 -10.26 -7.50 -6.70
N ALA A 76 -9.31 -7.26 -5.79
CA ALA A 76 -8.43 -6.10 -5.88
C ALA A 76 -7.60 -6.16 -7.17
N ALA A 77 -7.91 -5.24 -8.08
CA ALA A 77 -7.16 -5.01 -9.30
C ALA A 77 -5.71 -4.65 -8.98
N ASP A 78 -4.78 -5.21 -9.74
CA ASP A 78 -3.41 -4.75 -9.74
C ASP A 78 -3.37 -3.34 -10.29
N SER A 79 -2.96 -2.43 -9.44
CA SER A 79 -2.87 -1.00 -9.70
C SER A 79 -1.43 -0.64 -10.03
N GLY A 80 -0.71 -1.51 -10.74
CA GLY A 80 0.68 -1.32 -11.11
C GLY A 80 0.95 0.09 -11.65
N ILE A 81 2.22 0.50 -11.65
CA ILE A 81 2.63 1.86 -12.02
C ILE A 81 2.05 2.27 -13.37
N TYR A 82 1.93 1.34 -14.32
CA TYR A 82 1.37 1.61 -15.64
C TYR A 82 -0.14 1.32 -15.73
N PRO A 83 -0.94 2.20 -16.35
CA PRO A 83 -2.33 1.92 -16.63
C PRO A 83 -2.47 0.65 -17.48
N GLN A 84 -3.20 -0.33 -16.97
CA GLN A 84 -3.54 -1.56 -17.70
C GLN A 84 -4.99 -1.49 -18.17
N HIS A 85 -5.21 -1.75 -19.46
CA HIS A 85 -6.56 -1.81 -20.04
C HIS A 85 -7.41 -2.95 -19.44
N CYS A 86 -6.76 -4.03 -19.00
CA CYS A 86 -7.36 -5.16 -18.32
C CYS A 86 -6.52 -5.50 -17.08
N PRO A 87 -6.75 -4.83 -15.93
CA PRO A 87 -5.92 -5.04 -14.76
C PRO A 87 -6.07 -6.48 -14.25
N ARG A 88 -4.94 -7.16 -14.09
CA ARG A 88 -4.91 -8.52 -13.52
C ARG A 88 -5.26 -8.47 -12.04
N ALA A 89 -5.71 -9.59 -11.47
CA ALA A 89 -5.82 -9.71 -10.02
C ALA A 89 -4.41 -9.57 -9.41
N SER A 90 -4.26 -8.72 -8.40
CA SER A 90 -2.95 -8.51 -7.78
C SER A 90 -2.49 -9.74 -6.99
N SER A 91 -1.25 -10.16 -7.22
CA SER A 91 -0.53 -11.13 -6.38
C SER A 91 0.27 -10.50 -5.23
N SER A 92 0.35 -9.16 -5.14
CA SER A 92 1.12 -8.47 -4.11
C SER A 92 0.38 -8.33 -2.76
N SER A 93 1.15 -8.14 -1.66
CA SER A 93 0.59 -7.82 -0.34
C SER A 93 -0.19 -6.51 -0.43
N GLY A 94 -1.37 -6.50 0.19
CA GLY A 94 -2.21 -5.32 0.25
C GLY A 94 -1.64 -4.21 1.14
N MET A 95 -0.90 -4.55 2.20
CA MET A 95 -0.57 -3.62 3.28
C MET A 95 0.95 -3.33 3.38
N PRO A 96 1.37 -2.05 3.51
CA PRO A 96 0.56 -0.84 3.33
C PRO A 96 0.18 -0.57 1.86
N SER A 97 -0.87 0.23 1.63
CA SER A 97 -1.23 0.67 0.29
C SER A 97 -0.23 1.72 -0.22
N GLY A 98 0.46 1.38 -1.32
CA GLY A 98 1.40 2.31 -1.97
C GLY A 98 0.71 3.57 -2.48
N HIS A 99 -0.47 3.44 -3.10
CA HIS A 99 -1.26 4.58 -3.59
C HIS A 99 -1.60 5.55 -2.47
N SER A 100 -2.15 5.07 -1.36
CA SER A 100 -2.53 5.99 -0.28
C SER A 100 -1.31 6.61 0.40
N GLN A 101 -0.20 5.87 0.49
CA GLN A 101 1.07 6.39 0.99
C GLN A 101 1.61 7.51 0.11
N THR A 102 1.73 7.29 -1.20
CA THR A 102 2.24 8.30 -2.15
C THR A 102 1.31 9.52 -2.22
N SER A 103 -0.01 9.32 -2.25
CA SER A 103 -0.97 10.43 -2.26
C SER A 103 -0.89 11.28 -0.99
N ALA A 104 -0.80 10.65 0.19
CA ALA A 104 -0.68 11.36 1.45
C ALA A 104 0.67 12.09 1.57
N PHE A 105 1.75 11.46 1.14
CA PHE A 105 3.08 12.09 1.05
C PHE A 105 3.03 13.37 0.20
N LEU A 106 2.48 13.28 -1.02
CA LEU A 106 2.33 14.43 -1.91
C LEU A 106 1.44 15.50 -1.31
N ALA A 107 0.32 15.12 -0.70
CA ALA A 107 -0.60 16.06 -0.08
C ALA A 107 0.10 16.90 0.99
N ILE A 108 0.91 16.28 1.85
CA ILE A 108 1.67 17.00 2.88
C ILE A 108 2.70 17.93 2.23
N VAL A 109 3.56 17.41 1.34
CA VAL A 109 4.63 18.22 0.75
C VAL A 109 4.08 19.42 -0.04
N LEU A 110 3.05 19.19 -0.88
CA LEU A 110 2.42 20.25 -1.65
C LEU A 110 1.67 21.26 -0.76
N SER A 111 1.02 20.80 0.31
CA SER A 111 0.37 21.72 1.26
C SER A 111 1.38 22.66 1.91
N HIS A 112 2.55 22.16 2.32
CA HIS A 112 3.62 23.00 2.85
C HIS A 112 4.14 24.00 1.81
N LEU A 113 4.27 23.59 0.54
CA LEU A 113 4.70 24.50 -0.53
C LEU A 113 3.66 25.60 -0.81
N VAL A 114 2.36 25.25 -0.85
CA VAL A 114 1.27 26.21 -1.07
C VAL A 114 1.19 27.21 0.10
N VAL A 115 1.20 26.72 1.33
CA VAL A 115 1.15 27.55 2.54
C VAL A 115 2.37 28.46 2.66
N ARG A 116 3.57 28.00 2.29
CA ARG A 116 4.77 28.86 2.30
C ARG A 116 4.68 29.97 1.26
N ARG A 117 4.14 29.69 0.07
CA ARG A 117 4.05 30.68 -1.02
C ARG A 117 2.97 31.73 -0.80
N SER A 118 1.88 31.41 -0.12
CA SER A 118 0.79 32.37 0.08
C SER A 118 1.19 33.55 0.97
N GLY A 119 2.29 33.47 1.75
CA GLY A 119 2.70 34.53 2.69
C GLY A 119 1.68 34.78 3.82
N GLU A 120 0.48 34.21 3.70
CA GLU A 120 -0.54 34.17 4.72
C GLU A 120 -0.07 33.24 5.82
N ALA A 121 0.33 33.84 6.94
CA ALA A 121 0.34 33.17 8.22
C ALA A 121 -1.03 32.49 8.38
N VAL A 122 -1.05 31.16 8.20
CA VAL A 122 -2.29 30.38 8.33
C VAL A 122 -2.93 30.76 9.66
N PRO A 123 -4.21 31.16 9.69
CA PRO A 123 -4.79 31.83 10.84
C PRO A 123 -4.71 31.05 12.15
N TRP A 124 -4.53 29.72 12.11
CA TRP A 124 -4.27 28.91 13.32
C TRP A 124 -2.88 29.15 13.96
N ARG A 125 -1.96 29.85 13.30
CA ARG A 125 -0.66 30.27 13.86
C ARG A 125 -0.65 31.66 14.50
N ARG A 126 -1.76 32.42 14.47
CA ARG A 126 -1.79 33.77 15.07
C ARG A 126 -2.07 33.81 16.58
N CYS A 127 -2.16 32.67 17.25
CA CYS A 127 -2.31 32.62 18.71
C CYS A 127 -0.98 32.28 19.40
N ALA A 128 0.08 33.06 19.18
CA ALA A 128 1.22 33.10 20.09
C ALA A 128 1.99 34.41 19.88
N GLU A 129 2.01 35.23 20.92
CA GLU A 129 2.74 36.48 20.97
C GLU A 129 4.27 36.30 20.81
N PRO A 130 4.99 37.34 20.36
CA PRO A 130 6.40 37.27 20.06
C PRO A 130 7.25 37.54 21.31
N SER A 131 7.61 36.51 22.06
CA SER A 131 8.74 36.64 23.01
C SER A 131 9.43 35.34 23.43
N GLU A 132 8.94 34.15 23.12
CA GLU A 132 9.59 32.91 23.57
C GLU A 132 9.97 32.01 22.40
N THR A 133 11.25 31.62 22.39
CA THR A 133 11.86 30.50 21.65
C THR A 133 10.89 29.75 20.75
N CYS A 134 11.05 29.95 19.45
CA CYS A 134 10.35 29.24 18.37
C CYS A 134 10.47 27.73 18.59
N THR A 135 9.57 27.20 19.41
CA THR A 135 9.45 25.79 19.71
C THR A 135 8.85 25.22 18.45
N GLN A 136 9.63 24.37 17.79
CA GLN A 136 9.18 23.68 16.60
C GLN A 136 7.80 23.06 16.84
N PRO A 137 6.92 23.06 15.82
CA PRO A 137 5.61 22.45 15.95
C PRO A 137 5.79 21.03 16.46
N SER A 138 5.33 20.78 17.70
CA SER A 138 5.33 19.44 18.26
C SER A 138 4.59 18.53 17.29
N PRO A 139 5.06 17.29 17.04
CA PRO A 139 4.39 16.38 16.12
C PRO A 139 2.91 16.26 16.50
N PRO A 140 1.97 16.12 15.54
CA PRO A 140 0.53 16.09 15.79
C PRO A 140 0.20 14.86 16.66
N ARG A 141 0.31 15.06 17.97
CA ARG A 141 0.03 14.04 19.00
C ARG A 141 -1.41 13.57 18.86
N ALA A 142 -2.34 14.47 18.52
CA ALA A 142 -3.76 14.16 18.38
C ALA A 142 -4.05 13.16 17.25
N GLU A 143 -3.40 13.28 16.10
CA GLU A 143 -3.63 12.41 14.93
C GLU A 143 -3.00 11.03 15.12
N LEU A 144 -1.79 10.98 15.69
CA LEU A 144 -1.14 9.73 16.09
C LEU A 144 -1.91 9.01 17.20
N LEU A 145 -2.45 9.74 18.17
CA LEU A 145 -3.33 9.19 19.21
C LEU A 145 -4.64 8.68 18.62
N ALA A 146 -5.20 9.35 17.60
CA ALA A 146 -6.38 8.85 16.89
C ALA A 146 -6.07 7.54 16.14
N LEU A 147 -4.93 7.46 15.44
CA LEU A 147 -4.50 6.22 14.76
C LEU A 147 -4.22 5.08 15.75
N ALA A 148 -3.52 5.41 16.85
CA ALA A 148 -3.21 4.48 17.94
C ALA A 148 -4.44 4.10 18.77
N ALA A 149 -5.54 4.86 18.75
CA ALA A 149 -6.80 4.51 19.39
C ALA A 149 -7.69 3.63 18.49
N VAL A 150 -7.62 3.81 17.16
CA VAL A 150 -8.44 3.06 16.19
C VAL A 150 -7.97 1.61 16.04
N LEU A 151 -6.66 1.36 16.11
CA LEU A 151 -6.10 0.00 15.96
C LEU A 151 -6.44 -0.94 17.13
N PRO A 152 -6.29 -0.58 18.42
CA PRO A 152 -6.60 -1.45 19.56
C PRO A 152 -8.10 -1.59 19.83
N ALA A 153 -8.90 -0.55 19.55
CA ALA A 153 -10.36 -0.60 19.69
C ALA A 153 -10.99 -1.65 18.75
N ARG A 154 -10.29 -2.01 17.66
CA ARG A 154 -10.69 -3.08 16.74
C ARG A 154 -10.24 -4.48 17.18
N ALA A 155 -9.06 -4.61 17.78
CA ALA A 155 -8.58 -5.88 18.35
C ALA A 155 -9.49 -6.38 19.50
N ARG A 156 -10.14 -5.46 20.22
CA ARG A 156 -11.04 -5.79 21.35
C ARG A 156 -12.43 -6.30 20.95
N GLY A 157 -12.69 -6.61 19.68
CA GLY A 157 -13.87 -7.39 19.31
C GLY A 157 -15.19 -6.86 19.88
N ARG A 158 -15.47 -5.56 19.72
CA ARG A 158 -16.77 -5.01 20.10
C ARG A 158 -17.84 -5.78 19.31
N ARG A 159 -18.61 -6.62 20.01
CA ARG A 159 -19.79 -7.33 19.50
C ARG A 159 -20.81 -6.30 19.01
N ARG A 160 -20.60 -5.76 17.80
CA ARG A 160 -21.66 -5.04 17.09
C ARG A 160 -22.72 -6.07 16.72
N PRO A 161 -24.01 -5.75 16.87
CA PRO A 161 -25.09 -6.61 16.41
C PRO A 161 -24.87 -6.93 14.91
N PRO A 162 -25.09 -8.19 14.51
CA PRO A 162 -24.71 -8.71 13.19
C PRO A 162 -25.33 -7.92 12.02
N ASP A 163 -26.46 -7.26 12.24
CA ASP A 163 -27.27 -6.67 11.17
C ASP A 163 -26.74 -5.36 10.57
N ARG A 164 -25.65 -4.77 11.11
CA ARG A 164 -25.06 -3.51 10.59
C ARG A 164 -23.55 -3.54 10.39
N ALA A 165 -22.95 -4.72 10.39
CA ALA A 165 -21.53 -4.86 10.13
C ALA A 165 -21.26 -4.66 8.62
N PRO A 166 -20.43 -3.69 8.19
CA PRO A 166 -19.95 -3.68 6.80
C PRO A 166 -19.25 -5.02 6.51
N PRO A 167 -19.39 -5.54 5.29
CA PRO A 167 -18.85 -6.85 4.93
C PRO A 167 -17.33 -6.88 5.19
N PRO A 168 -16.79 -8.03 5.60
CA PRO A 168 -15.41 -8.16 6.06
C PRO A 168 -14.37 -7.67 5.03
N SER A 169 -14.68 -7.79 3.73
CA SER A 169 -13.84 -7.31 2.61
C SER A 169 -13.63 -5.80 2.60
N LEU A 170 -14.66 -5.01 2.95
CA LEU A 170 -14.60 -3.56 2.99
C LEU A 170 -13.78 -3.03 4.17
N ARG A 171 -13.73 -3.79 5.28
CA ARG A 171 -12.96 -3.40 6.47
C ARG A 171 -11.46 -3.54 6.26
N GLY A 172 -11.00 -4.67 5.72
CA GLY A 172 -9.58 -4.87 5.42
C GLY A 172 -9.04 -3.86 4.41
N ALA A 173 -9.85 -3.50 3.40
CA ALA A 173 -9.50 -2.46 2.43
C ALA A 173 -9.26 -1.09 3.08
N ALA A 174 -10.13 -0.68 4.02
CA ALA A 174 -9.98 0.59 4.72
C ALA A 174 -8.70 0.63 5.57
N ASP A 175 -8.34 -0.47 6.23
CA ASP A 175 -7.15 -0.54 7.09
C ASP A 175 -5.87 -0.42 6.29
N VAL A 176 -5.81 -1.12 5.15
CA VAL A 176 -4.73 -1.03 4.17
C VAL A 176 -4.51 0.41 3.69
N VAL A 177 -5.60 1.12 3.40
CA VAL A 177 -5.56 2.52 2.94
C VAL A 177 -5.11 3.45 4.05
N LEU A 178 -5.68 3.33 5.26
CA LEU A 178 -5.37 4.18 6.40
C LEU A 178 -3.92 4.05 6.86
N VAL A 179 -3.40 2.82 6.95
CA VAL A 179 -1.99 2.59 7.31
C VAL A 179 -1.06 3.21 6.27
N GLY A 180 -1.34 3.00 4.98
CA GLY A 180 -0.56 3.63 3.91
C GLY A 180 -0.59 5.16 4.01
N ALA A 181 -1.77 5.76 4.20
CA ALA A 181 -1.92 7.20 4.32
C ALA A 181 -1.17 7.76 5.53
N ALA A 182 -1.25 7.10 6.68
CA ALA A 182 -0.53 7.52 7.90
C ALA A 182 0.99 7.52 7.69
N ILE A 183 1.53 6.45 7.11
CA ILE A 183 2.96 6.37 6.77
C ILE A 183 3.32 7.47 5.76
N GLY A 184 2.47 7.69 4.75
CA GLY A 184 2.65 8.73 3.75
C GLY A 184 2.73 10.12 4.35
N CYS A 185 1.83 10.47 5.27
CA CYS A 185 1.87 11.75 5.98
C CYS A 185 3.18 11.92 6.77
N LEU A 186 3.58 10.91 7.54
CA LEU A 186 4.80 10.94 8.34
C LEU A 186 6.06 11.09 7.49
N LEU A 187 6.14 10.37 6.36
CA LEU A 187 7.24 10.52 5.41
C LEU A 187 7.20 11.89 4.71
N GLY A 188 6.02 12.46 4.47
CA GLY A 188 5.85 13.81 3.92
C GLY A 188 6.40 14.88 4.87
N GLU A 189 6.06 14.79 6.16
CA GLU A 189 6.60 15.68 7.20
C GLU A 189 8.11 15.50 7.35
N ALA A 190 8.60 14.26 7.32
CA ALA A 190 10.03 13.98 7.33
C ALA A 190 10.76 14.63 6.15
N ALA A 191 10.20 14.55 4.94
CA ALA A 191 10.77 15.15 3.75
C ALA A 191 10.78 16.68 3.82
N VAL A 192 9.70 17.30 4.31
CA VAL A 192 9.63 18.76 4.51
C VAL A 192 10.63 19.21 5.55
N ALA A 193 10.75 18.50 6.68
CA ALA A 193 11.72 18.78 7.72
C ALA A 193 13.15 18.66 7.18
N TRP A 194 13.46 17.59 6.46
CA TRP A 194 14.77 17.37 5.87
C TRP A 194 15.15 18.45 4.84
N HIS A 195 14.25 18.77 3.90
CA HIS A 195 14.47 19.83 2.91
C HIS A 195 14.75 21.18 3.60
N SER A 196 14.07 21.44 4.71
CA SER A 196 14.20 22.70 5.46
C SER A 196 15.39 22.72 6.44
N GLY A 197 16.22 21.67 6.49
CA GLY A 197 17.33 21.54 7.43
C GLY A 197 16.92 21.28 8.89
N GLY A 198 15.67 20.89 9.11
CA GLY A 198 15.14 20.51 10.43
C GLY A 198 15.38 19.03 10.77
N ASP A 199 14.97 18.65 11.99
CA ASP A 199 15.07 17.27 12.45
C ASP A 199 13.95 16.40 11.86
N TRP A 200 14.33 15.51 10.96
CA TRP A 200 13.43 14.56 10.30
C TRP A 200 13.34 13.21 11.03
N GLY A 201 14.24 12.95 11.99
CA GLY A 201 14.36 11.68 12.72
C GLY A 201 13.07 11.25 13.43
N PRO A 202 12.41 12.12 14.21
CA PRO A 202 11.18 11.79 14.92
C PRO A 202 10.06 11.27 14.00
N TRP A 203 9.92 11.87 12.80
CA TRP A 203 8.88 11.49 11.84
C TRP A 203 9.10 10.11 11.25
N THR A 204 10.34 9.78 10.89
CA THR A 204 10.68 8.44 10.39
C THR A 204 10.60 7.39 11.50
N GLY A 205 10.98 7.73 12.72
CA GLY A 205 10.79 6.88 13.90
C GLY A 205 9.31 6.56 14.17
N LEU A 206 8.42 7.55 14.02
CA LEU A 206 6.97 7.35 14.13
C LEU A 206 6.42 6.46 13.01
N ALA A 207 6.88 6.64 11.76
CA ALA A 207 6.48 5.78 10.66
C ALA A 207 6.90 4.32 10.91
N ALA A 208 8.11 4.11 11.43
CA ALA A 208 8.59 2.79 11.84
C ALA A 208 7.75 2.20 12.99
N ALA A 209 7.34 3.02 13.97
CA ALA A 209 6.47 2.58 15.06
C ALA A 209 5.09 2.14 14.55
N VAL A 210 4.49 2.87 13.60
CA VAL A 210 3.23 2.46 12.94
C VAL A 210 3.40 1.09 12.26
N LEU A 211 4.49 0.89 11.53
CA LEU A 211 4.78 -0.40 10.90
C LEU A 211 4.97 -1.53 11.91
N ALA A 212 5.67 -1.27 13.02
CA ALA A 212 5.87 -2.26 14.08
C ALA A 212 4.54 -2.65 14.76
N LEU A 213 3.63 -1.69 14.98
CA LEU A 213 2.29 -1.95 15.51
C LEU A 213 1.48 -2.84 14.56
N VAL A 214 1.50 -2.53 13.26
CA VAL A 214 0.80 -3.33 12.24
C VAL A 214 1.40 -4.74 12.14
N ALA A 215 2.72 -4.86 12.17
CA ALA A 215 3.42 -6.14 12.17
C ALA A 215 3.03 -6.99 13.39
N THR A 216 2.99 -6.37 14.57
CA THR A 216 2.59 -7.02 15.83
C THR A 216 1.13 -7.48 15.76
N ALA A 217 0.22 -6.63 15.26
CA ALA A 217 -1.18 -6.99 15.10
C ALA A 217 -1.37 -8.18 14.14
N ALA A 218 -0.68 -8.15 12.99
CA ALA A 218 -0.72 -9.22 12.00
C ALA A 218 -0.14 -10.54 12.55
N TRP A 219 0.96 -10.46 13.31
CA TRP A 219 1.56 -11.62 13.97
C TRP A 219 0.64 -12.24 15.03
N LEU A 220 -0.01 -11.41 15.86
CA LEU A 220 -0.97 -11.87 16.85
C LEU A 220 -2.18 -12.54 16.19
N GLU A 221 -2.70 -11.98 15.11
CA GLU A 221 -3.80 -12.59 14.36
C GLU A 221 -3.42 -13.98 13.80
N ALA A 222 -2.24 -14.10 13.20
CA ALA A 222 -1.74 -15.38 12.68
C ALA A 222 -1.62 -16.45 13.78
N ARG A 223 -1.16 -16.06 14.98
CA ARG A 223 -1.07 -16.96 16.15
C ARG A 223 -2.45 -17.40 16.64
N CYS A 224 -3.43 -16.49 16.70
CA CYS A 224 -4.78 -16.83 17.13
C CYS A 224 -5.54 -17.73 16.13
N GLN A 225 -5.29 -17.57 14.83
CA GLN A 225 -5.89 -18.42 13.80
C GLN A 225 -5.32 -19.85 13.83
N GLY A 226 -4.00 -19.99 14.04
CA GLY A 226 -3.36 -21.30 14.20
C GLY A 226 -3.89 -22.09 15.40
N ALA A 227 -4.18 -21.42 16.52
CA ALA A 227 -4.75 -22.06 17.70
C ALA A 227 -6.19 -22.55 17.51
N ARG A 228 -6.97 -21.95 16.60
CA ARG A 228 -8.36 -22.37 16.30
C ARG A 228 -8.46 -23.47 15.24
N GLY A 229 -7.47 -23.60 14.37
CA GLY A 229 -7.43 -24.65 13.35
C GLY A 229 -7.04 -26.02 13.90
N GLY A 230 -6.28 -26.07 15.00
CA GLY A 230 -5.80 -27.33 15.60
C GLY A 230 -6.88 -28.20 16.24
N ASP A 231 -8.01 -27.62 16.66
CA ASP A 231 -9.11 -28.37 17.29
C ASP A 231 -10.14 -28.90 16.28
N ALA A 232 -10.19 -28.35 15.06
CA ALA A 232 -11.17 -28.76 14.04
C ALA A 232 -10.72 -30.00 13.23
N ASP A 233 -9.41 -30.22 13.09
CA ASP A 233 -8.86 -31.38 12.38
C ASP A 233 -8.80 -32.64 13.25
N ALA A 234 -9.03 -32.54 14.56
CA ALA A 234 -9.05 -33.71 15.47
C ALA A 234 -10.35 -34.53 15.41
N ASP A 235 -11.45 -33.96 14.89
CA ASP A 235 -12.75 -34.64 14.77
C ASP A 235 -13.06 -35.15 13.36
N ALA A 236 -12.25 -34.80 12.34
CA ALA A 236 -12.42 -35.27 10.98
C ALA A 236 -11.84 -36.68 10.72
N ASP A 237 -11.01 -37.19 11.62
CA ASP A 237 -10.30 -38.47 11.46
C ASP A 237 -11.01 -39.67 12.14
N ARG A 238 -12.30 -39.51 12.49
CA ARG A 238 -13.06 -40.54 13.24
C ARG A 238 -14.22 -41.20 12.51
N GLY A 239 -14.36 -41.00 11.20
CA GLY A 239 -15.49 -41.60 10.49
C GLY A 239 -15.37 -41.63 8.99
N SER A 240 -14.46 -42.44 8.45
CA SER A 240 -14.60 -42.93 7.07
C SER A 240 -13.76 -44.17 6.77
N ASP A 241 -13.87 -45.21 7.60
CA ASP A 241 -13.50 -46.57 7.16
C ASP A 241 -14.67 -47.15 6.37
N SER A 242 -14.64 -46.96 5.05
CA SER A 242 -15.52 -47.65 4.10
C SER A 242 -14.80 -47.75 2.75
N ASP A 243 -14.16 -48.89 2.55
CA ASP A 243 -13.96 -49.58 1.29
C ASP A 243 -13.60 -48.74 0.05
N LYS A 244 -12.32 -48.77 -0.33
CA LYS A 244 -12.00 -48.70 -1.77
C LYS A 244 -10.82 -49.57 -2.17
N SER A 245 -11.17 -50.52 -3.02
CA SER A 245 -10.36 -51.59 -3.56
C SER A 245 -9.22 -51.10 -4.45
N ARG A 246 -8.18 -51.94 -4.45
CA ARG A 246 -6.98 -52.00 -5.31
C ARG A 246 -7.19 -51.50 -6.75
N GLY A 247 -6.34 -50.59 -7.17
CA GLY A 247 -6.03 -50.30 -8.58
C GLY A 247 -4.56 -49.91 -8.70
N ALA A 248 -3.75 -50.81 -9.25
CA ALA A 248 -2.33 -50.64 -9.51
C ALA A 248 -2.09 -49.60 -10.62
N GLY A 249 -0.99 -48.83 -10.53
CA GLY A 249 -0.60 -47.94 -11.64
C GLY A 249 0.60 -47.05 -11.35
N SER A 250 1.79 -47.57 -11.71
CA SER A 250 2.99 -46.89 -12.18
C SER A 250 3.56 -45.68 -11.41
N SER A 251 4.69 -45.95 -10.76
CA SER A 251 5.77 -45.01 -10.45
C SER A 251 6.25 -44.27 -11.69
N GLU A 252 6.30 -42.94 -11.63
CA GLU A 252 7.33 -42.16 -12.31
C GLU A 252 7.86 -41.09 -11.35
N ALA A 253 9.16 -41.21 -11.09
CA ALA A 253 9.94 -40.29 -10.29
C ALA A 253 10.19 -39.02 -11.10
N SER A 254 9.86 -37.86 -10.54
CA SER A 254 10.34 -36.57 -11.04
C SER A 254 11.16 -35.90 -9.95
N THR A 255 12.45 -35.80 -10.21
CA THR A 255 13.46 -35.03 -9.49
C THR A 255 13.07 -33.56 -9.41
N ASP A 256 12.91 -33.06 -8.18
CA ASP A 256 12.74 -31.63 -7.89
C ASP A 256 14.12 -31.05 -7.55
N VAL A 257 14.73 -30.38 -8.52
CA VAL A 257 16.02 -29.69 -8.34
C VAL A 257 15.70 -28.24 -7.98
N GLY A 258 15.97 -27.88 -6.74
CA GLY A 258 15.88 -26.51 -6.26
C GLY A 258 16.80 -25.58 -7.04
N SER A 259 16.22 -24.56 -7.68
CA SER A 259 16.94 -23.42 -8.24
C SER A 259 16.68 -22.18 -7.38
N LEU A 260 17.59 -21.94 -6.45
CA LEU A 260 17.87 -20.63 -5.88
C LEU A 260 18.83 -19.93 -6.84
N GLY A 261 18.40 -18.91 -7.56
CA GLY A 261 19.30 -18.22 -8.48
C GLY A 261 18.64 -17.09 -9.22
N SER A 262 19.09 -15.88 -8.91
CA SER A 262 18.88 -14.62 -9.61
C SER A 262 19.05 -14.72 -11.13
N GLU A 263 18.11 -14.14 -11.90
CA GLU A 263 18.42 -13.54 -13.20
C GLU A 263 17.36 -12.51 -13.58
N VAL A 264 17.78 -11.24 -13.58
CA VAL A 264 17.08 -10.14 -14.25
C VAL A 264 17.46 -10.27 -15.73
N GLU A 265 16.63 -10.98 -16.49
CA GLU A 265 16.79 -11.08 -17.94
C GLU A 265 16.23 -9.81 -18.60
N LEU A 266 17.10 -8.81 -18.79
CA LEU A 266 16.87 -7.69 -19.69
C LEU A 266 16.92 -8.21 -21.14
N GLN A 267 15.79 -8.70 -21.66
CA GLN A 267 15.64 -8.95 -23.09
C GLN A 267 15.53 -7.63 -23.86
N SER A 268 16.70 -7.12 -24.23
CA SER A 268 16.87 -6.17 -25.33
C SER A 268 16.59 -6.91 -26.64
N ARG A 269 15.42 -6.68 -27.26
CA ARG A 269 15.15 -7.05 -28.65
C ARG A 269 14.79 -5.82 -29.47
N SER A 270 15.85 -5.26 -30.04
CA SER A 270 15.82 -4.47 -31.26
C SER A 270 15.29 -5.34 -32.40
N ALA A 271 14.08 -5.04 -32.89
CA ALA A 271 13.66 -5.42 -34.22
C ALA A 271 12.70 -4.36 -34.74
N LEU A 272 13.26 -3.36 -35.44
CA LEU A 272 12.52 -2.58 -36.42
C LEU A 272 11.87 -3.56 -37.42
N ARG A 273 10.55 -3.67 -37.38
CA ARG A 273 9.75 -4.01 -38.55
C ARG A 273 8.60 -3.03 -38.64
N THR A 274 8.81 -2.06 -39.52
CA THR A 274 7.78 -1.25 -40.16
C THR A 274 6.81 -2.16 -40.91
N SER A 275 5.57 -2.25 -40.44
CA SER A 275 4.42 -2.64 -41.26
C SER A 275 3.22 -1.79 -40.86
N LEU A 276 2.67 -1.09 -41.85
CA LEU A 276 1.50 -0.21 -41.82
C LEU A 276 0.24 -0.89 -41.25
N PRO A 277 -0.76 -0.11 -40.80
CA PRO A 277 -1.88 -0.59 -40.00
C PRO A 277 -2.93 -1.31 -40.84
N GLY A 278 -3.07 -2.62 -40.61
CA GLY A 278 -4.25 -3.38 -40.97
C GLY A 278 -5.29 -3.27 -39.85
N TYR A 279 -6.48 -2.77 -40.18
CA TYR A 279 -7.68 -2.80 -39.35
C TYR A 279 -7.91 -4.20 -38.78
N ALA A 280 -8.04 -4.29 -37.45
CA ALA A 280 -8.56 -5.48 -36.77
C ALA A 280 -9.90 -5.14 -36.07
N PRO A 281 -10.87 -6.07 -36.06
CA PRO A 281 -12.27 -5.77 -35.80
C PRO A 281 -12.58 -5.57 -34.31
N MET A 282 -13.59 -4.72 -34.05
CA MET A 282 -14.22 -4.58 -32.75
C MET A 282 -14.73 -5.93 -32.24
N CYS A 283 -14.23 -6.37 -31.09
CA CYS A 283 -14.86 -7.46 -30.34
C CYS A 283 -16.18 -6.95 -29.74
N THR A 284 -17.28 -7.56 -30.17
CA THR A 284 -18.58 -7.47 -29.50
C THR A 284 -18.72 -8.55 -28.43
N SER A 285 -19.35 -8.16 -27.32
CA SER A 285 -19.85 -8.95 -26.16
C SER A 285 -18.90 -9.06 -24.96
#